data_AF-A0A4Q3EK71-F1
#
_entry.id   AF-A0A4Q3EK71-F1
#
_cell.length_a   1.000
_cell.length_b   1.000
_cell.length_c   1.000
_cell.angle_alpha   90.00
_cell.angle_beta   90.00
_cell.angle_gamma   90.00
#
_symmetry.space_group_name_H-M   'P 1'
#
loop_
_entity.id
_entity.type
_entity.pdbx_description
1 polymer ?
#
loop_
_entity_poly.entity_id
_entity_poly.type
_entity_poly.pdbx_seq_one_letter_code
_entity_poly.pdbx_strand_id
1 'polypeptide(L)'
;MIDARRMEVYTALFDQDLNQIQVTSAEIISAESFQSVLNQHQIIFFGDGAAKCKTVLGDYTNAVFIDDFLNEAEDLTLLAEKKFNQKHFEDVAYFEPFYLKDFIGSKIG
;
A
#
# COMPACT_ATOMS: atom_id res chain seq x y z
N MET A 1 -1.34 -1.02 3.43
CA MET A 1 -2.29 -0.16 2.69
C MET A 1 -2.24 1.25 3.27
N ILE A 2 -2.14 2.28 2.43
CA ILE A 2 -1.95 3.67 2.86
C ILE A 2 -3.17 4.51 2.43
N ASP A 3 -3.65 5.40 3.30
CA ASP A 3 -4.75 6.32 2.99
C ASP A 3 -4.38 7.31 1.86
N ALA A 4 -5.15 7.31 0.75
CA ALA A 4 -4.97 8.24 -0.39
C ALA A 4 -6.06 9.34 -0.44
N ARG A 5 -6.69 9.65 0.70
CA ARG A 5 -7.87 10.53 0.89
C ARG A 5 -9.14 9.98 0.23
N ARG A 6 -10.31 10.49 0.63
CA ARG A 6 -11.64 10.04 0.16
C ARG A 6 -11.78 8.51 0.25
N MET A 7 -12.48 7.85 -0.67
CA MET A 7 -12.61 6.39 -0.75
C MET A 7 -11.44 5.73 -1.51
N GLU A 8 -10.24 6.28 -1.44
CA GLU A 8 -9.08 5.77 -2.17
C GLU A 8 -7.94 5.37 -1.23
N VAL A 9 -7.16 4.39 -1.66
CA VAL A 9 -5.96 3.90 -0.97
C VAL A 9 -4.81 3.71 -1.94
N TYR A 10 -3.57 3.86 -1.44
CA TYR A 10 -2.41 3.27 -2.08
C TYR A 10 -2.21 1.85 -1.54
N THR A 11 -2.05 0.89 -2.45
CA THR A 11 -1.97 -0.52 -2.07
C THR A 11 -1.01 -1.28 -2.96
N ALA A 12 -0.50 -2.39 -2.44
CA ALA A 12 0.20 -3.43 -3.16
C ALA A 12 -0.21 -4.75 -2.50
N LEU A 13 -0.29 -5.84 -3.28
CA LEU A 13 -0.64 -7.16 -2.77
C LEU A 13 0.59 -8.05 -2.78
N PHE A 14 0.81 -8.76 -1.68
CA PHE A 14 1.93 -9.69 -1.50
C PHE A 14 1.41 -11.05 -1.06
N ASP A 15 2.14 -12.11 -1.41
CA ASP A 15 1.91 -13.44 -0.84
C ASP A 15 2.62 -13.60 0.53
N GLN A 16 2.49 -14.79 1.13
CA GLN A 16 3.11 -15.13 2.41
C GLN A 16 4.65 -15.13 2.40
N ASP A 17 5.26 -15.27 1.22
CA ASP A 17 6.71 -15.25 1.01
C ASP A 17 7.20 -13.84 0.63
N LEU A 18 6.32 -12.83 0.74
CA LEU A 18 6.54 -11.43 0.39
C LEU A 18 6.83 -11.20 -1.09
N ASN A 19 6.43 -12.12 -1.98
CA ASN A 19 6.46 -11.86 -3.42
C ASN A 19 5.30 -10.93 -3.79
N GLN A 20 5.58 -9.94 -4.63
CA GLN A 20 4.57 -8.99 -5.07
C GLN A 20 3.65 -9.62 -6.12
N ILE A 21 2.36 -9.73 -5.78
CA ILE A 21 1.30 -10.26 -6.65
C ILE A 21 0.62 -9.14 -7.44
N GLN A 22 0.41 -7.99 -6.79
CA GLN A 22 -0.07 -6.77 -7.44
C GLN A 22 0.92 -5.63 -7.16
N VAL A 23 1.37 -4.97 -8.22
CA VAL A 23 2.23 -3.79 -8.15
C VAL A 23 1.55 -2.67 -7.38
N THR A 24 2.34 -1.75 -6.84
CA THR A 24 1.80 -0.60 -6.12
C THR A 24 0.89 0.22 -7.02
N SER A 25 -0.35 0.44 -6.61
CA SER A 25 -1.37 1.20 -7.33
C SER A 25 -2.17 2.10 -6.38
N ALA A 26 -2.87 3.09 -6.96
CA ALA A 26 -3.95 3.80 -6.28
C ALA A 26 -5.28 3.12 -6.65
N GLU A 27 -6.06 2.72 -5.65
CA GLU A 27 -7.32 2.00 -5.84
C GLU A 27 -8.47 2.76 -5.17
N ILE A 28 -9.53 3.05 -5.93
CA ILE A 28 -10.79 3.53 -5.38
C ILE A 28 -11.55 2.32 -4.85
N ILE A 29 -11.87 2.35 -3.55
CA ILE A 29 -12.53 1.24 -2.86
C ILE A 29 -14.03 1.23 -3.15
N SER A 30 -14.50 0.09 -3.65
CA SER A 30 -15.90 -0.27 -3.86
C SER A 30 -16.18 -1.68 -3.35
N ALA A 31 -17.43 -2.14 -3.44
CA ALA A 31 -17.84 -3.49 -3.01
C ALA A 31 -17.20 -4.61 -3.86
N GLU A 32 -16.68 -4.25 -5.03
CA GLU A 32 -16.02 -5.12 -6.00
C GLU A 32 -14.50 -5.16 -5.83
N SER A 33 -13.93 -4.26 -5.02
CA SER A 33 -12.49 -4.22 -4.78
C SER A 33 -11.99 -5.55 -4.20
N PHE A 34 -10.90 -6.06 -4.78
CA PHE A 34 -10.22 -7.30 -4.37
C PHE A 34 -11.07 -8.58 -4.41
N GLN A 35 -12.27 -8.58 -5.01
CA GLN A 35 -13.13 -9.77 -5.06
C GLN A 35 -12.43 -10.99 -5.68
N SER A 36 -11.64 -10.79 -6.74
CA SER A 36 -10.95 -11.89 -7.43
C SER A 36 -10.01 -12.66 -6.50
N VAL A 37 -9.36 -11.98 -5.56
CA VAL A 37 -8.44 -12.59 -4.59
C VAL A 37 -9.16 -13.02 -3.31
N LEU A 38 -10.13 -12.23 -2.82
CA LEU A 38 -10.96 -12.55 -1.66
C LEU A 38 -11.79 -13.82 -1.84
N ASN A 39 -12.21 -14.12 -3.08
CA ASN A 39 -12.97 -15.33 -3.37
C ASN A 39 -12.12 -16.62 -3.28
N GLN A 40 -10.80 -16.50 -3.30
CA GLN A 40 -9.87 -17.63 -3.39
C GLN A 40 -8.98 -17.78 -2.16
N HIS A 41 -8.69 -16.67 -1.49
CA HIS A 41 -7.71 -16.61 -0.41
C HIS A 41 -8.20 -15.74 0.74
N GLN A 42 -7.74 -16.06 1.94
CA GLN A 42 -7.81 -15.11 3.05
C GLN A 42 -6.81 -13.97 2.79
N ILE A 43 -7.28 -12.74 2.90
CA ILE A 43 -6.49 -11.53 2.64
C ILE A 43 -6.43 -10.72 3.93
N ILE A 44 -5.21 -10.34 4.31
CA ILE A 44 -4.95 -9.48 5.47
C ILE A 44 -4.81 -8.03 5.00
N PHE A 45 -5.70 -7.18 5.49
CA PHE A 45 -5.69 -5.73 5.26
C PHE A 45 -5.12 -5.04 6.49
N PHE A 46 -4.06 -4.24 6.30
CA PHE A 46 -3.40 -3.50 7.37
C PHE A 46 -2.86 -2.16 6.87
N GLY A 47 -2.64 -1.23 7.81
CA GLY A 47 -2.24 0.16 7.57
C GLY A 47 -3.41 1.15 7.63
N ASP A 48 -3.10 2.45 7.65
CA ASP A 48 -4.07 3.52 7.92
C ASP A 48 -5.21 3.62 6.89
N GLY A 49 -4.99 3.19 5.64
CA GLY A 49 -6.02 3.11 4.61
C GLY A 49 -6.97 1.90 4.73
N ALA A 50 -6.62 0.87 5.52
CA ALA A 50 -7.37 -0.38 5.59
C ALA A 50 -8.78 -0.22 6.17
N ALA A 51 -8.98 0.77 7.05
CA ALA A 51 -10.30 1.07 7.62
C ALA A 51 -11.37 1.36 6.55
N LYS A 52 -11.00 1.96 5.42
CA LYS A 52 -11.91 2.19 4.28
C LYS A 52 -12.36 0.90 3.61
N CYS A 53 -11.49 -0.10 3.57
CA CYS A 53 -11.85 -1.43 3.06
C CYS A 53 -12.77 -2.13 4.06
N LYS A 54 -12.55 -1.99 5.37
CA LYS A 54 -13.37 -2.61 6.41
C LYS A 54 -14.85 -2.20 6.34
N THR A 55 -15.14 -0.93 6.03
CA THR A 55 -16.52 -0.43 5.92
C THR A 55 -17.27 -0.97 4.71
N VAL A 56 -16.56 -1.43 3.67
CA VAL A 56 -17.14 -1.87 2.40
C VAL A 56 -17.04 -3.39 2.20
N LEU A 57 -15.98 -4.01 2.73
CA LEU A 57 -15.59 -5.40 2.53
C LEU A 57 -15.63 -6.22 3.83
N GLY A 58 -16.09 -5.65 4.94
CA GLY A 58 -16.09 -6.28 6.26
C GLY A 58 -16.92 -7.57 6.35
N ASP A 59 -17.89 -7.75 5.46
CA ASP A 59 -18.77 -8.93 5.44
C ASP A 59 -18.15 -10.15 4.72
N TYR A 60 -17.00 -9.99 4.05
CA TYR A 60 -16.33 -11.10 3.39
C TYR A 60 -15.61 -11.98 4.42
N THR A 61 -15.95 -13.27 4.48
CA THR A 61 -15.32 -14.25 5.39
C THR A 61 -13.79 -14.30 5.29
N ASN A 62 -13.27 -14.03 4.10
CA ASN A 62 -11.84 -14.05 3.80
C ASN A 62 -11.14 -12.71 4.03
N ALA A 63 -11.85 -11.64 4.39
CA ALA A 63 -11.25 -10.35 4.69
C ALA A 63 -10.90 -10.27 6.18
N VAL A 64 -9.60 -10.22 6.47
CA VAL A 64 -9.07 -10.06 7.83
C VAL A 64 -8.49 -8.65 7.96
N PHE A 65 -8.91 -7.91 8.97
CA PHE A 65 -8.44 -6.55 9.22
C PHE A 65 -7.58 -6.49 10.47
N ILE A 66 -6.38 -5.93 10.35
CA ILE A 66 -5.50 -5.63 11.47
C ILE A 66 -5.62 -4.14 11.76
N ASP A 67 -6.28 -3.82 12.87
CA ASP A 67 -6.40 -2.47 13.37
C ASP A 67 -5.08 -2.03 14.05
N ASP A 68 -4.88 -0.71 14.18
CA ASP A 68 -3.74 -0.09 14.88
C ASP A 68 -2.33 -0.52 14.40
N PHE A 69 -2.21 -0.92 13.13
CA PHE A 69 -0.91 -1.19 12.52
C PHE A 69 -0.06 0.10 12.42
N LEU A 70 1.11 0.08 13.06
CA LEU A 70 2.09 1.16 13.00
C LEU A 70 3.29 0.74 12.14
N ASN A 71 3.79 1.66 11.33
CA ASN A 71 5.05 1.46 10.64
C ASN A 71 6.18 1.87 11.58
N GLU A 72 7.13 0.97 11.82
CA GLU A 72 8.30 1.27 12.62
C GLU A 72 9.54 1.40 11.74
N ALA A 73 10.44 2.31 12.12
CA ALA A 73 11.69 2.51 11.38
C ALA A 73 12.60 1.27 11.44
N GLU A 74 12.48 0.46 12.50
CA GLU A 74 13.26 -0.77 12.66
C GLU A 74 12.97 -1.78 11.55
N ASP A 75 11.72 -1.88 11.09
CA ASP A 75 11.29 -2.79 10.01
C ASP A 75 11.97 -2.47 8.66
N LEU A 76 12.42 -1.22 8.47
CA LEU A 76 13.11 -0.77 7.27
C LEU A 76 14.62 -0.99 7.34
N THR A 77 15.17 -1.27 8.51
CA THR A 77 16.62 -1.27 8.76
C THR A 77 17.33 -2.32 7.91
N LEU A 78 16.78 -3.53 7.83
CA LEU A 78 17.37 -4.62 7.05
C LEU A 78 17.44 -4.30 5.54
N LEU A 79 16.38 -3.68 5.01
CA LEU A 79 16.32 -3.26 3.61
C LEU A 79 17.30 -2.12 3.32
N ALA A 80 17.38 -1.15 4.24
CA ALA A 80 18.31 -0.03 4.14
C ALA A 80 19.78 -0.49 4.21
N GLU A 81 20.11 -1.38 5.15
CA GLU A 81 21.44 -1.96 5.29
C GLU A 81 21.85 -2.73 4.03
N LYS A 82 20.96 -3.54 3.46
CA LYS A 82 21.22 -4.26 2.20
C LYS A 82 21.54 -3.30 1.06
N LYS A 83 20.76 -2.23 0.88
CA LYS A 83 21.02 -1.20 -0.15
C LYS A 83 22.34 -0.49 0.12
N PHE A 84 22.63 -0.14 1.38
CA PHE A 84 23.87 0.50 1.79
C PHE A 84 25.10 -0.36 1.45
N ASN A 85 25.09 -1.64 1.82
CA ASN A 85 26.17 -2.58 1.55
C ASN A 85 26.39 -2.81 0.05
N GLN A 86 25.34 -2.70 -0.75
CA GLN A 86 25.39 -2.76 -2.22
C GLN A 86 25.80 -1.43 -2.86
N LYS A 87 26.02 -0.38 -2.07
CA LYS A 87 26.26 1.00 -2.52
C LYS A 87 25.15 1.54 -3.43
N HIS A 88 23.93 1.05 -3.24
CA HIS A 88 22.76 1.49 -3.99
C HIS A 88 22.15 2.71 -3.29
N PHE A 89 22.66 3.89 -3.66
CA PHE A 89 22.20 5.18 -3.15
C PHE A 89 21.51 5.99 -4.25
N GLU A 90 20.51 6.78 -3.86
CA GLU A 90 19.85 7.73 -4.76
C GLU A 90 20.65 9.04 -4.80
N ASP A 91 20.68 9.70 -5.96
CA ASP A 91 21.22 11.06 -6.07
C ASP A 91 20.13 12.06 -5.66
N VAL A 92 20.39 12.85 -4.61
CA VAL A 92 19.45 13.83 -4.07
C VAL A 92 18.99 14.85 -5.11
N ALA A 93 19.83 15.21 -6.08
CA ALA A 93 19.48 16.17 -7.12
C ALA A 93 18.51 15.61 -8.16
N TYR A 94 18.45 14.28 -8.31
CA TYR A 94 17.64 13.59 -9.32
C TYR A 94 16.58 12.66 -8.73
N PHE A 95 16.56 12.48 -7.41
CA PHE A 95 15.55 11.69 -6.72
C PHE A 95 14.18 12.35 -6.83
N GLU A 96 13.21 11.60 -7.33
CA GLU A 96 11.79 11.96 -7.27
C GLU A 96 11.05 11.01 -6.33
N PRO A 97 10.14 11.53 -5.48
CA PRO A 97 9.21 10.68 -4.76
C PRO A 97 8.43 9.79 -5.72
N PHE A 98 8.06 8.59 -5.26
CA PHE A 98 7.22 7.69 -6.04
C PHE A 98 5.79 8.22 -6.11
N TYR A 99 5.50 9.06 -7.10
CA TYR A 99 4.19 9.63 -7.33
C TYR A 99 3.28 8.65 -8.09
N LEU A 100 2.33 8.03 -7.38
CA LEU A 100 1.28 7.20 -7.99
C LEU A 100 0.20 8.00 -8.72
N LYS A 101 0.25 9.33 -8.61
CA LYS A 101 -0.65 10.28 -9.25
C LYS A 101 0.13 11.51 -9.65
N ASP A 102 -0.24 12.07 -10.80
CA ASP A 102 0.30 13.36 -11.21
C ASP A 102 -0.01 14.41 -10.14
N PHE A 103 1.05 15.08 -9.67
CA PHE A 103 0.90 16.26 -8.84
C PHE A 103 0.38 17.40 -9.73
N ILE A 104 -0.95 17.57 -9.79
CA ILE A 104 -1.57 18.74 -10.42
C ILE A 104 -1.37 19.92 -9.46
N GLY A 105 -0.18 20.52 -9.48
CA GLY A 105 0.05 21.81 -8.85
C GLY A 105 -0.91 22.81 -9.46
N SER A 106 -1.76 23.46 -8.65
CA SER A 106 -2.59 24.56 -9.12
C SER A 106 -1.69 25.58 -9.79
N LYS A 107 -1.78 25.73 -11.11
CA LYS A 107 -1.35 26.96 -11.77
C LYS A 107 -2.24 28.05 -11.20
N ILE A 108 -1.67 28.88 -10.32
CA ILE A 108 -2.25 30.18 -10.01
C ILE A 108 -2.03 30.99 -11.28
N GLY A 109 -3.11 31.22 -12.03
CA GLY A 109 -3.15 32.01 -13.26
C GLY A 109 -4.50 32.69 -13.36
#